data_AF-A0A7C4R4P4-F1
#
_entry.id   AF-A0A7C4R4P4-F1
#
_cell.length_a   1.000
_cell.length_b   1.000
_cell.length_c   1.000
_cell.angle_alpha   90.00
_cell.angle_beta   90.00
_cell.angle_gamma   90.00
#
_symmetry.space_group_name_H-M   'P 1'
#
loop_
_entity.id
_entity.type
_entity.pdbx_description
1 polymer ?
#
loop_
_entity_poly.entity_id
_entity_poly.type
_entity_poly.pdbx_seq_one_letter_code
_entity_poly.pdbx_strand_id
1 'polypeptide(L)' 'MPQKVLCSKCGEILYQGYDIKSPEEIYEAYNGRCPKCGKKLLLVPQKIEIQPARESLNSDKNKYK' A
#
# COMPACT_ATOMS: atom_id res chain seq x y z
N MET A 1 17.19 -4.94 2.70
CA MET A 1 16.06 -3.99 2.81
C MET A 1 14.82 -4.81 3.13
N PRO A 2 14.20 -4.65 4.32
CA PRO A 2 13.05 -5.45 4.70
C PRO A 2 11.80 -5.07 3.88
N GLN A 3 11.03 -6.05 3.46
CA GLN A 3 9.74 -5.85 2.81
C GLN A 3 8.64 -5.61 3.84
N LYS A 4 7.62 -4.86 3.45
CA LYS A 4 6.44 -4.59 4.27
C LYS A 4 5.18 -4.67 3.40
N VAL A 5 4.21 -5.47 3.83
CA VAL A 5 2.92 -5.62 3.16
C VAL A 5 1.81 -5.14 4.09
N LEU A 6 0.95 -4.25 3.57
CA LEU A 6 -0.10 -3.58 4.34
C LEU A 6 -1.49 -3.91 3.80
N CYS A 7 -2.47 -3.99 4.70
CA CYS A 7 -3.87 -4.02 4.31
C CYS A 7 -4.29 -2.69 3.70
N SER A 8 -4.73 -2.71 2.44
CA SER A 8 -5.20 -1.52 1.72
C SER A 8 -6.43 -0.82 2.30
N LYS A 9 -7.14 -1.42 3.26
CA LYS A 9 -8.30 -0.79 3.93
C LYS A 9 -7.98 -0.18 5.28
N CYS A 10 -7.20 -0.87 6.13
CA CYS A 10 -6.99 -0.47 7.52
C CYS A 10 -5.52 -0.26 7.91
N GLY A 11 -4.58 -0.49 6.99
CA GLY A 11 -3.15 -0.30 7.24
C GLY A 11 -2.50 -1.39 8.09
N GLU A 12 -3.21 -2.47 8.43
CA GLU A 12 -2.64 -3.59 9.19
C GLU A 12 -1.42 -4.18 8.49
N ILE A 13 -0.40 -4.56 9.26
CA ILE A 13 0.81 -5.17 8.72
C ILE A 13 0.54 -6.66 8.51
N LEU A 14 0.44 -7.07 7.26
CA LEU A 14 0.24 -8.48 6.89
C LEU A 14 1.57 -9.24 6.80
N TYR A 15 2.67 -8.53 6.52
CA TYR A 15 4.01 -9.09 6.55
C TYR A 15 5.05 -7.99 6.77
N GLN A 16 6.09 -8.31 7.56
CA GLN A 16 7.29 -7.50 7.68
C GLN A 16 8.50 -8.42 7.92
N GLY A 17 9.50 -8.35 7.05
CA GLY A 17 10.67 -9.21 7.18
C GLY A 17 11.67 -9.03 6.04
N TYR A 18 12.78 -9.77 6.12
CA TYR A 18 13.83 -9.77 5.08
C TYR A 18 13.59 -10.81 3.99
N ASP A 19 12.81 -11.85 4.29
CA ASP A 19 12.45 -12.87 3.33
C ASP A 19 11.41 -12.31 2.34
N ILE A 20 11.47 -12.81 1.11
CA ILE A 20 10.48 -12.46 0.09
C ILE A 20 9.33 -13.43 0.24
N LYS A 21 8.13 -12.90 0.52
CA LYS A 21 6.90 -13.70 0.48
C LYS A 21 6.08 -13.38 -0.75
N SER A 22 5.52 -14.41 -1.37
CA SER A 22 4.60 -14.22 -2.49
C SER A 22 3.24 -13.70 -1.99
N PRO A 23 2.45 -13.01 -2.84
CA PRO A 23 1.08 -12.63 -2.50
C PRO A 23 0.21 -13.83 -2.08
N GLU A 24 0.40 -15.00 -2.69
CA GLU A 24 -0.29 -16.25 -2.38
C GLU A 24 0.03 -16.72 -0.96
N GLU A 25 1.30 -16.73 -0.56
CA GLU A 25 1.70 -17.13 0.79
C GLU A 25 1.08 -16.23 1.87
N ILE A 26 1.04 -14.92 1.63
CA ILE A 26 0.39 -13.95 2.55
C ILE A 26 -1.12 -14.14 2.55
N TYR A 27 -1.72 -14.43 1.40
CA TYR A 27 -3.15 -14.70 1.29
C TYR A 27 -3.54 -15.95 2.08
N GLU A 28 -2.81 -17.05 1.93
CA GLU A 28 -3.04 -18.31 2.63
C GLU A 28 -2.84 -18.16 4.14
N ALA A 29 -1.81 -17.44 4.59
CA ALA A 29 -1.53 -17.21 6.01
C ALA A 29 -2.71 -16.58 6.78
N TYR A 30 -3.59 -15.86 6.09
CA TYR A 30 -4.77 -15.24 6.69
C TYR A 30 -6.10 -15.70 6.07
N ASN A 31 -6.12 -16.87 5.42
CA ASN A 31 -7.32 -17.43 4.79
C ASN A 31 -8.06 -16.44 3.88
N GLY A 32 -7.29 -15.63 3.15
CA GLY A 32 -7.78 -14.63 2.22
C GLY A 32 -8.49 -13.41 2.84
N ARG A 33 -8.33 -13.16 4.16
CA ARG A 33 -8.96 -12.02 4.83
C ARG A 33 -7.98 -11.29 5.73
N CYS A 34 -8.11 -9.97 5.82
CA CYS A 34 -7.35 -9.19 6.79
C CYS A 34 -7.78 -9.58 8.23
N PRO A 35 -6.83 -9.92 9.12
CA PRO A 35 -7.13 -10.37 10.49
C PRO A 35 -7.74 -9.24 11.35
N LYS A 36 -7.48 -7.98 11.02
CA LYS A 36 -7.98 -6.82 11.78
C LYS A 36 -9.34 -6.32 11.34
N CYS A 37 -9.57 -6.18 10.03
CA CYS A 37 -10.79 -5.52 9.51
C CYS A 37 -11.70 -6.45 8.69
N GLY A 38 -11.33 -7.72 8.49
CA GLY A 38 -12.11 -8.73 7.78
C GLY A 38 -12.22 -8.54 6.26
N LYS A 39 -11.59 -7.51 5.67
CA LYS A 39 -11.58 -7.27 4.21
C LYS A 39 -10.99 -8.48 3.49
N LYS A 40 -11.64 -8.93 2.42
CA LYS A 40 -11.12 -9.94 1.50
C LYS A 40 -9.85 -9.42 0.81
N LEU A 41 -8.77 -10.18 0.92
CA LEU A 41 -7.51 -9.92 0.20
C LEU A 41 -7.69 -10.35 -1.26
N LEU A 42 -7.03 -9.65 -2.19
CA LEU A 42 -7.11 -9.92 -3.61
C LEU A 42 -5.71 -10.26 -4.12
N LEU A 43 -5.58 -11.36 -4.86
CA LEU A 43 -4.33 -11.72 -5.55
C LEU A 43 -4.18 -11.00 -6.89
N VAL A 44 -5.29 -10.52 -7.44
CA VAL A 44 -5.29 -9.80 -8.72
C VAL A 44 -4.71 -8.40 -8.50
N PRO A 45 -3.66 -8.02 -9.26
CA PRO A 45 -3.12 -6.67 -9.22
C PRO A 45 -4.20 -5.65 -9.57
N GLN A 46 -4.23 -4.52 -8.86
CA GLN A 46 -5.14 -3.43 -9.19
C GLN A 46 -4.51 -2.53 -10.25
N LYS A 47 -5.31 -2.12 -11.24
CA LYS A 47 -4.89 -1.12 -12.21
C LYS A 47 -4.64 0.20 -11.46
N ILE A 48 -3.42 0.71 -11.55
CA ILE A 48 -3.04 2.02 -11.02
C ILE A 48 -2.76 2.94 -12.21
N GLU A 49 -3.42 4.08 -12.25
CA GLU A 49 -3.16 5.11 -13.26
C GLU A 49 -2.16 6.12 -12.71
N ILE A 50 -1.05 6.29 -13.44
CA ILE A 50 0.00 7.25 -13.09
C ILE A 50 -0.23 8.47 -13.96
N GLN A 51 -0.51 9.61 -13.33
CA GLN A 51 -0.56 10.91 -14.00
C GLN A 51 0.64 11.74 -13.57
N PRO A 52 1.19 12.59 -14.47
CA PRO A 52 2.17 13.59 -14.05
C PRO A 52 1.58 14.37 -12.88
N ALA A 53 2.37 14.54 -11.82
CA ALA A 53 2.06 15.56 -10.84
C ALA A 53 2.00 16.86 -11.64
N ARG A 54 0.80 17.45 -11.78
CA ARG A 54 0.68 18.83 -12.27
C ARG A 54 1.68 19.62 -11.42
N GLU A 55 2.58 20.37 -12.04
CA GLU A 55 3.43 21.31 -11.31
C GLU A 55 2.52 22.05 -10.35
N SER A 56 2.69 21.79 -9.05
CA SER A 56 2.00 22.56 -8.04
C SER A 56 2.46 23.98 -8.29
N LEU A 57 1.58 24.82 -8.84
CA LEU A 57 1.79 26.25 -8.85
C LEU A 57 2.02 26.61 -7.39
N ASN A 58 3.28 26.88 -7.06
CA ASN A 58 3.73 27.35 -5.77
C ASN A 58 2.91 28.60 -5.43
N SER A 59 1.86 28.43 -4.62
CA SER A 59 1.14 29.53 -4.00
C SER A 59 1.89 30.01 -2.75
N ASP A 60 3.20 30.19 -2.88
CA ASP A 60 4.07 30.88 -1.92
C ASP A 60 4.86 31.98 -2.65
N LYS A 61 4.17 32.78 -3.46
CA LYS A 61 4.66 34.11 -3.81
C LYS A 61 4.05 35.10 -2.83
N ASN A 62 4.84 35.51 -1.84
CA ASN A 62 5.12 36.90 -1.45
C ASN A 62 5.31 37.06 0.08
N LYS A 63 6.52 36.84 0.57
CA LYS A 63 6.91 37.29 1.93
C LYS A 63 8.34 37.81 2.00
N TYR A 64 8.82 38.56 1.02
CA TYR A 64 9.85 39.59 1.27
C TYR A 64 9.61 40.72 0.27
N LYS A 65 8.98 41.77 0.80
CA LYS A 65 9.03 43.14 0.29
C LYS A 65 10.47 43.58 0.04
#